data_AF-A0A1H8QUF3-F1
#
_entry.id   AF-A0A1H8QUF3-F1
#
_cell.length_a   1.000
_cell.length_b   1.000
_cell.length_c   1.000
_cell.angle_alpha   90.00
_cell.angle_beta   90.00
_cell.angle_gamma   90.00
#
_symmetry.space_group_name_H-M   'P 1'
#
loop_
_entity.id
_entity.type
_entity.pdbx_description
1 polymer ?
#
loop_
_entity_poly.entity_id
_entity_poly.type
_entity_poly.pdbx_seq_one_letter_code
_entity_poly.pdbx_strand_id
1 'polypeptide(L)'
;MFGGLGYQDADKCAETANAVVDWHIAMKRGQRRMLANSAVDWLRYATEKVKVRVPARGEHSFHVVKNLLGHRKVRYRSIAKRAYYRSPSHSGRYTSTR
;
A
#
# COMPACT_ATOMS: atom_id res chain seq x y z
N MET A 1 -0.44 6.06 11.53
CA MET A 1 -1.34 6.18 10.37
C MET A 1 -1.77 4.79 9.88
N PHE A 2 -3.04 4.59 9.55
CA PHE A 2 -3.54 3.30 9.05
C PHE A 2 -3.52 3.24 7.51
N GLY A 3 -3.03 2.12 6.97
CA GLY A 3 -2.87 1.93 5.53
C GLY A 3 -3.40 0.58 5.05
N GLY A 4 -4.02 0.58 3.87
CA GLY A 4 -4.33 -0.67 3.15
C GLY A 4 -3.08 -1.29 2.50
N LEU A 5 -3.24 -2.42 1.81
CA LEU A 5 -2.13 -3.14 1.16
C LEU A 5 -1.30 -2.31 0.18
N GLY A 6 -1.87 -1.24 -0.39
CA GLY A 6 -1.16 -0.33 -1.29
C GLY A 6 -0.14 0.59 -0.63
N TYR A 7 -0.07 0.62 0.71
CA TYR A 7 0.82 1.48 1.49
C TYR A 7 2.03 0.72 2.07
N GLN A 8 2.34 -0.49 1.58
CA GLN A 8 3.41 -1.34 2.13
C GLN A 8 4.80 -0.71 2.16
N ASP A 9 5.07 0.19 1.23
CA ASP A 9 6.34 0.90 1.15
C ASP A 9 6.18 2.40 1.43
N ALA A 10 5.14 2.78 2.17
CA ALA A 10 4.90 4.17 2.55
C ALA A 10 6.08 4.75 3.34
N ASP A 11 6.71 3.96 4.19
CA ASP A 11 7.86 4.33 5.01
C ASP A 11 9.10 4.63 4.16
N LYS A 12 9.18 4.06 2.96
CA LYS A 12 10.32 4.21 2.03
C LYS A 12 10.13 5.36 1.04
N CYS A 13 8.99 6.05 1.08
CA CYS A 13 8.69 7.12 0.13
C CYS A 13 9.43 8.40 0.52
N ALA A 14 10.09 9.04 -0.45
CA ALA A 14 10.81 10.30 -0.21
C ALA A 14 9.91 11.43 0.33
N GLU A 15 8.61 11.40 0.03
CA GLU A 15 7.63 12.38 0.50
C GLU A 15 7.31 12.22 2.00
N THR A 16 7.47 11.02 2.55
CA THR A 16 7.20 10.67 3.95
C THR A 16 8.48 10.44 4.75
N ALA A 17 9.66 10.53 4.11
CA ALA A 17 10.96 10.31 4.75
C ALA A 17 11.24 11.26 5.92
N ASN A 18 10.68 12.48 5.89
CA ASN A 18 10.82 13.47 6.96
C ASN A 18 9.66 13.44 7.96
N ALA A 19 8.68 12.56 7.76
CA ALA A 19 7.51 12.47 8.62
C ALA A 19 7.68 11.34 9.63
N VAL A 20 7.65 11.67 10.92
CA VAL A 20 7.64 10.66 12.00
C VAL A 20 6.22 10.11 12.11
N VAL A 21 5.95 9.04 11.34
CA VAL A 21 4.65 8.39 11.28
C VAL A 21 4.81 6.90 11.53
N ASP A 22 4.12 6.35 12.52
CA ASP A 22 4.02 4.90 12.71
C ASP A 22 2.97 4.32 11.75
N TRP A 23 3.39 3.47 10.81
CA TRP A 23 2.53 2.93 9.76
C TRP A 23 1.90 1.60 10.17
N HIS A 24 0.60 1.64 10.47
CA HIS A 24 -0.19 0.46 10.75
C HIS A 24 -0.83 -0.09 9.46
N ILE A 25 -0.04 -0.83 8.70
CA ILE A 25 -0.46 -1.38 7.39
C ILE A 25 -1.15 -2.74 7.58
N ALA A 26 -2.18 -3.00 6.77
CA ALA A 26 -2.90 -4.27 6.76
C ALA A 26 -2.04 -5.43 6.20
N MET A 27 -2.17 -6.61 6.80
CA MET A 27 -1.48 -7.85 6.41
C MET A 27 -1.93 -8.37 5.05
N LYS A 28 -1.01 -9.04 4.35
CA LYS A 28 -1.31 -9.76 3.10
C LYS A 28 -2.26 -10.93 3.37
N ARG A 29 -3.05 -11.30 2.37
CA ARG A 29 -3.97 -12.46 2.43
C ARG A 29 -3.25 -13.76 2.82
N GLY A 30 -2.02 -13.97 2.32
CA GLY A 30 -1.21 -15.14 2.66
C GLY A 30 -0.87 -15.22 4.15
N GLN A 31 -0.38 -14.12 4.72
CA GLN A 31 -0.07 -14.03 6.16
C GLN A 31 -1.32 -14.24 7.02
N ARG A 32 -2.47 -13.72 6.60
CA ARG A 32 -3.73 -13.90 7.31
C ARG A 32 -4.22 -15.36 7.32
N ARG A 33 -3.91 -16.13 6.27
CA ARG A 33 -4.22 -17.56 6.20
C ARG A 33 -3.33 -18.42 7.11
N MET A 34 -2.18 -17.90 7.52
CA MET A 34 -1.21 -18.60 8.37
C MET A 34 -1.44 -18.36 9.87
N LEU A 35 -2.40 -17.51 10.25
CA LEU A 35 -2.77 -17.30 11.64
C LEU A 35 -3.39 -18.58 12.20
N ALA A 36 -2.93 -19.03 13.37
CA ALA A 36 -3.54 -20.16 14.06
C ALA A 36 -4.89 -19.71 14.65
N ASN A 37 -5.80 -20.65 14.97
CA ASN A 37 -7.08 -20.30 15.62
C ASN A 37 -6.90 -19.99 17.12
N SER A 38 -5.81 -19.33 17.51
CA SER A 38 -5.53 -18.94 18.89
C SER A 38 -6.28 -17.66 19.28
N ALA A 39 -6.51 -17.42 20.57
CA ALA A 39 -7.20 -16.21 21.04
C ALA A 39 -6.47 -14.91 20.63
N VAL A 40 -5.13 -14.94 20.59
CA VAL A 40 -4.30 -13.79 20.15
C VAL A 40 -4.47 -13.53 18.66
N ASP A 41 -4.55 -14.59 17.86
CA ASP A 41 -4.74 -14.48 16.41
C ASP A 41 -6.15 -13.98 16.04
N TRP A 42 -7.15 -14.29 16.85
CA TRP A 42 -8.50 -13.71 16.72
C TRP A 42 -8.50 -12.19 16.93
N LEU A 43 -7.81 -11.71 17.96
CA LEU A 43 -7.63 -10.26 18.19
C LEU A 43 -6.86 -9.61 17.04
N ARG A 44 -5.84 -10.30 16.54
CA ARG A 44 -5.06 -9.86 15.38
C ARG A 44 -5.95 -9.76 14.13
N TYR A 45 -6.78 -10.76 13.87
CA TYR A 45 -7.74 -10.77 12.77
C TYR A 45 -8.77 -9.63 12.87
N ALA A 46 -9.32 -9.39 14.06
CA ALA A 46 -10.27 -8.30 14.30
C ALA A 46 -9.64 -6.93 13.99
N THR A 47 -8.40 -6.72 14.44
CA THR A 47 -7.64 -5.49 14.18
C THR A 47 -7.39 -5.31 12.69
N GLU A 48 -6.97 -6.37 11.99
CA GLU A 48 -6.77 -6.37 10.54
C GLU A 48 -8.04 -6.04 9.75
N LYS A 49 -9.21 -6.49 10.22
CA LYS A 49 -10.50 -6.14 9.62
C LYS A 49 -10.77 -4.63 9.69
N VAL A 50 -10.41 -4.00 10.79
CA VAL A 50 -10.55 -2.54 10.97
C VAL A 50 -9.59 -1.79 10.04
N LYS A 51 -8.31 -2.19 9.98
CA LYS A 51 -7.31 -1.58 9.09
C LYS A 51 -7.74 -1.57 7.62
N VAL A 52 -8.41 -2.62 7.16
CA VAL A 52 -8.90 -2.72 5.77
C VAL A 52 -10.16 -1.90 5.52
N ARG A 53 -11.01 -1.69 6.54
CA ARG A 53 -12.29 -0.96 6.39
C ARG A 53 -12.12 0.54 6.21
N VAL A 54 -11.09 1.13 6.81
CA VAL A 54 -10.81 2.58 6.73
C VAL A 54 -10.71 3.07 5.27
N PRO A 55 -9.82 2.54 4.41
CA PRO A 55 -9.75 2.97 3.02
C PRO A 55 -10.98 2.58 2.19
N ALA A 56 -11.67 1.48 2.54
CA ALA A 56 -12.88 1.07 1.83
C ALA A 56 -14.02 2.09 1.92
N ARG A 57 -14.15 2.79 3.05
CA ARG A 57 -15.13 3.88 3.22
C ARG A 57 -14.80 5.10 2.35
N GLY A 58 -13.52 5.44 2.25
CA GLY A 58 -13.06 6.51 1.37
C GLY A 58 -13.34 6.18 -0.10
N GLU A 59 -12.89 5.00 -0.55
CA GLU A 59 -13.07 4.54 -1.93
C GLU A 59 -14.55 4.46 -2.33
N HIS A 60 -15.42 4.02 -1.42
CA HIS A 60 -16.86 4.00 -1.67
C HIS A 60 -17.40 5.41 -1.95
N SER A 61 -17.00 6.41 -1.17
CA SER A 61 -17.41 7.80 -1.38
C SER A 61 -16.94 8.33 -2.74
N PHE A 62 -15.69 8.03 -3.11
CA PHE A 62 -15.16 8.35 -4.44
C PHE A 62 -15.93 7.66 -5.56
N HIS A 63 -16.32 6.40 -5.37
CA HIS A 63 -17.12 5.66 -6.34
C HIS A 63 -18.49 6.30 -6.54
N VAL A 64 -19.17 6.67 -5.45
CA VAL A 64 -20.49 7.34 -5.50
C VAL A 64 -20.38 8.68 -6.23
N VAL A 65 -19.44 9.54 -5.85
CA VAL A 65 -19.26 10.86 -6.48
C VAL A 65 -18.94 10.73 -7.97
N LYS A 66 -18.08 9.78 -8.36
CA LYS A 66 -17.74 9.55 -9.78
C LYS A 66 -18.92 9.07 -10.61
N ASN A 67 -19.84 8.30 -10.03
CA ASN A 67 -21.04 7.85 -10.71
C ASN A 67 -22.04 9.00 -10.88
N LEU A 68 -22.25 9.80 -9.83
CA LEU A 68 -23.16 10.96 -9.86
C LEU A 68 -22.74 12.00 -10.89
N LEU A 69 -21.44 12.27 -11.01
CA LEU A 69 -20.90 13.23 -11.97
C LEU A 69 -20.68 12.65 -13.38
N GLY A 70 -21.10 11.41 -13.65
CA GLY A 70 -20.93 10.77 -14.96
C GLY A 70 -19.47 10.46 -15.36
N HIS A 71 -18.52 10.60 -14.44
CA HIS A 71 -17.08 10.40 -14.68
C HIS A 71 -16.63 8.94 -14.50
N ARG A 72 -17.53 7.97 -14.59
CA ARG A 72 -17.24 6.54 -14.37
C ARG A 72 -16.12 5.98 -15.26
N LYS A 73 -15.95 6.50 -16.48
CA LYS A 73 -14.88 6.12 -17.43
C LYS A 73 -13.58 6.88 -17.24
N VAL A 74 -13.58 7.99 -16.49
CA VAL A 74 -12.39 8.81 -16.26
C VAL A 74 -11.60 8.17 -15.12
N ARG A 75 -10.46 7.57 -15.43
CA ARG A 75 -9.50 7.21 -14.39
C ARG A 75 -9.05 8.50 -13.73
N TYR A 76 -9.08 8.55 -12.40
CA TYR A 76 -8.34 9.59 -11.70
C TYR A 76 -6.89 9.43 -12.16
N ARG A 77 -6.32 10.46 -12.80
CA ARG A 77 -4.89 10.49 -13.06
C ARG A 77 -4.24 10.52 -11.69
N SER A 78 -3.92 9.34 -11.17
CA SER A 78 -3.05 9.23 -10.02
C SER A 78 -1.78 10.00 -10.35
N ILE A 79 -1.25 10.72 -9.37
CA ILE A 79 0.13 11.23 -9.40
C ILE A 79 1.01 10.12 -10.00
N ALA A 80 1.81 10.47 -11.01
CA ALA A 80 2.60 9.50 -11.74
C ALA A 80 3.33 8.58 -10.76
N LYS A 81 3.13 7.27 -10.93
CA LYS A 81 3.76 6.26 -10.08
C LYS A 81 5.27 6.47 -10.23
N ARG A 82 5.92 7.05 -9.22
CA ARG A 82 7.33 7.46 -9.31
C ARG A 82 8.16 6.22 -9.67
N ALA A 83 8.86 6.28 -10.79
CA ALA A 83 9.73 5.23 -11.31
C ALA A 83 11.04 5.05 -10.49
N TYR A 84 11.01 5.37 -9.19
CA TYR A 84 12.21 5.44 -8.35
C TYR A 84 12.68 4.08 -7.80
N TYR A 85 11.93 3.00 -8.01
CA TYR A 85 12.40 1.63 -7.70
C TYR A 85 13.37 1.05 -8.75
N ARG A 86 13.96 1.87 -9.63
CA ARG A 86 15.19 1.49 -10.33
C ARG A 86 16.36 2.20 -9.66
N SER A 87 16.82 1.65 -8.54
CA SER A 87 18.19 1.90 -8.11
C SER A 87 19.11 1.68 -9.32
N PRO A 88 20.03 2.59 -9.66
CA PRO A 88 21.10 2.25 -10.58
C PRO A 88 21.85 1.08 -9.95
N SER A 89 21.77 -0.09 -10.58
CA SER A 89 22.61 -1.23 -10.25
C SER A 89 24.06 -0.76 -10.25
N HIS A 90 24.66 -0.62 -9.07
CA HIS A 90 26.10 -0.65 -8.93
C HIS A 90 26.53 -2.09 -9.20
N SER A 91 26.85 -2.38 -10.46
CA SER A 91 27.70 -3.52 -10.81
C SER A 91 28.44 -3.18 -12.10
N GLY A 92 29.76 -3.06 -11.95
CA GLY A 92 30.68 -2.54 -12.94
C GLY A 92 30.67 -3.30 -14.25
N ARG A 93 31.00 -2.55 -15.30
CA ARG A 93 31.45 -3.10 -16.58
C ARG A 93 32.74 -3.87 -16.32
N TYR A 94 32.70 -5.20 -16.42
CA TYR A 94 33.91 -5.96 -16.73
C TYR A 94 34.11 -5.89 -18.24
N THR A 95 35.04 -5.06 -18.70
CA THR A 95 35.64 -5.22 -20.02
C THR A 95 36.70 -6.31 -19.90
N SER A 96 36.44 -7.49 -20.46
CA SER A 96 37.47 -8.50 -20.70
C SER A 96 38.00 -8.31 -22.11
N THR A 97 39.12 -7.62 -22.22
CA THR A 97 39.99 -7.66 -23.40
C THR A 97 41.21 -8.50 -23.06
N ARG A 98 41.18 -9.78 -23.44
CA ARG A 98 42.27 -10.59 -24.00
C ARG A 98 41.79 -11.99 -24.28
#